data_AF-A0A9D9CQ43-F1
#
_entry.id   AF-A0A9D9CQ43-F1
#
_cell.length_a   1.000
_cell.length_b   1.000
_cell.length_c   1.000
_cell.angle_alpha   90.00
_cell.angle_beta   90.00
_cell.angle_gamma   90.00
#
_symmetry.space_group_name_H-M   'P 1'
#
loop_
_entity.id
_entity.type
_entity.pdbx_description
1 polymer ?
#
loop_
_entity_poly.entity_id
_entity_poly.type
_entity_poly.pdbx_seq_one_letter_code
_entity_poly.pdbx_strand_id
1 'polypeptide(L)'
;RTTNEFFRDAAAYPRTGYTSEEGVCYHFRYGDVLFIMLNNENMKDSLGLEAAQQWVRQVVAENPAPYKVVCEHYQWFFGKDGKTSQYGRWSALFDELGINLALAGNNHIYVSTPALYDGKTTDGTKGTVYIQTPSSDNERGVEYDPQAPLAENDDKIKFRWSEGGNTVGAMHMKVTPEKMTLVLLDRYGNVLDTNYVYPTR
;
A
#
# COMPACT_ATOMS: atom_id res chain seq x y z
N ARG A 1 -20.95 13.58 -10.56
CA ARG A 1 -19.78 12.94 -11.21
C ARG A 1 -18.72 12.78 -10.14
N THR A 2 -18.08 11.62 -10.04
CA THR A 2 -16.91 11.39 -9.18
C THR A 2 -15.69 12.01 -9.86
N THR A 3 -15.43 13.30 -9.60
CA THR A 3 -14.29 14.02 -10.18
C THR A 3 -13.26 14.33 -9.09
N ASN A 4 -12.04 14.68 -9.50
CA ASN A 4 -11.01 15.12 -8.56
C ASN A 4 -11.48 16.33 -7.73
N GLU A 5 -12.23 17.27 -8.32
CA GLU A 5 -12.78 18.41 -7.59
C GLU A 5 -13.75 17.97 -6.50
N PHE A 6 -14.63 17.00 -6.79
CA PHE A 6 -15.55 16.48 -5.77
C PHE A 6 -14.78 15.89 -4.58
N PHE A 7 -13.81 15.01 -4.82
CA PHE A 7 -13.05 14.39 -3.72
C PHE A 7 -12.19 15.38 -2.96
N ARG A 8 -11.57 16.33 -3.67
CA ARG A 8 -10.82 17.44 -3.07
C ARG A 8 -11.73 18.28 -2.18
N ASP A 9 -12.94 18.64 -2.63
CA ASP A 9 -13.77 19.63 -1.94
C ASP A 9 -14.71 19.00 -0.90
N ALA A 10 -15.04 17.71 -1.03
CA ALA A 10 -15.87 16.98 -0.07
C ALA A 10 -15.11 16.55 1.21
N ALA A 11 -13.77 16.51 1.16
CA ALA A 11 -12.93 16.13 2.28
C ALA A 11 -11.88 17.20 2.59
N ALA A 12 -11.50 17.31 3.87
CA ALA A 12 -10.49 18.26 4.33
C ALA A 12 -9.06 17.70 4.19
N TYR A 13 -8.72 17.16 3.01
CA TYR A 13 -7.37 16.66 2.75
C TYR A 13 -6.37 17.80 2.53
N PRO A 14 -5.07 17.59 2.85
CA PRO A 14 -4.03 18.57 2.54
C PRO A 14 -4.08 19.02 1.08
N ARG A 15 -4.00 20.33 0.86
CA ARG A 15 -3.99 20.98 -0.46
C ARG A 15 -2.59 20.96 -1.06
N THR A 16 -2.00 19.77 -1.09
CA THR A 16 -0.75 19.45 -1.79
C THR A 16 -1.08 18.54 -2.96
N GLY A 17 -0.10 18.23 -3.81
CA GLY A 17 -0.27 17.39 -4.99
C GLY A 17 0.46 18.01 -6.18
N TYR A 18 0.65 17.24 -7.25
CA TYR A 18 1.13 17.80 -8.51
C TYR A 18 -0.02 18.41 -9.30
N THR A 19 0.30 19.11 -10.39
CA THR A 19 -0.68 19.79 -11.25
C THR A 19 -1.86 18.87 -11.56
N SER A 20 -3.09 19.36 -11.35
CA SER A 20 -4.39 18.66 -11.52
C SER A 20 -4.74 17.56 -10.49
N GLU A 21 -3.86 17.29 -9.52
CA GLU A 21 -4.05 16.27 -8.48
C GLU A 21 -4.07 16.84 -7.06
N GLU A 22 -4.15 18.15 -6.91
CA GLU A 22 -4.17 18.79 -5.59
C GLU A 22 -5.35 18.30 -4.74
N GLY A 23 -5.04 17.81 -3.54
CA GLY A 23 -6.03 17.32 -2.57
C GLY A 23 -6.67 15.97 -2.93
N VAL A 24 -6.17 15.30 -3.97
CA VAL A 24 -6.49 13.89 -4.30
C VAL A 24 -5.24 13.03 -4.40
N CYS A 25 -4.09 13.60 -4.78
CA CYS A 25 -2.77 13.18 -4.34
C CYS A 25 -2.29 14.15 -3.26
N TYR A 26 -1.82 13.67 -2.12
CA TYR A 26 -1.36 14.54 -1.05
C TYR A 26 -0.39 13.84 -0.11
N HIS A 27 0.32 14.60 0.70
CA HIS A 27 1.16 14.04 1.74
C HIS A 27 0.95 14.76 3.07
N PHE A 28 1.30 14.09 4.16
CA PHE A 28 1.34 14.69 5.48
C PHE A 28 2.31 13.94 6.39
N ARG A 29 2.74 14.59 7.47
CA ARG A 29 3.50 13.94 8.54
C ARG A 29 2.61 13.69 9.75
N TYR A 30 2.77 12.52 10.36
CA TYR A 30 2.20 12.21 11.66
C TYR A 30 3.26 11.49 12.49
N GLY A 31 3.78 12.19 13.51
CA GLY A 31 4.96 11.74 14.25
C GLY A 31 6.18 11.58 13.33
N ASP A 32 6.79 10.39 13.34
CA ASP A 32 7.97 10.03 12.55
C ASP A 32 7.64 9.45 11.16
N VAL A 33 6.36 9.51 10.76
CA VAL A 33 5.90 8.93 9.50
C VAL A 33 5.53 10.03 8.50
N LEU A 34 6.10 9.95 7.31
CA LEU A 34 5.62 10.63 6.11
C LEU A 34 4.66 9.71 5.38
N PHE A 35 3.39 10.13 5.27
CA PHE A 35 2.39 9.47 4.45
C PHE A 35 2.24 10.19 3.12
N ILE A 36 2.21 9.42 2.03
CA ILE A 36 2.04 9.90 0.66
C ILE A 36 0.86 9.14 0.05
N MET A 37 -0.23 9.85 -0.22
CA MET A 37 -1.46 9.31 -0.78
C MET A 37 -1.49 9.58 -2.28
N LEU A 38 -1.66 8.53 -3.07
CA LEU A 38 -1.69 8.57 -4.53
C LEU A 38 -3.12 8.39 -5.07
N ASN A 39 -3.42 9.10 -6.16
CA ASN A 39 -4.63 8.91 -6.96
C ASN A 39 -4.34 8.02 -8.17
N ASN A 40 -4.12 6.73 -7.94
CA ASN A 40 -3.76 5.81 -9.03
C ASN A 40 -4.90 5.54 -10.03
N GLU A 41 -6.12 6.02 -9.76
CA GLU A 41 -7.22 6.08 -10.73
C GLU A 41 -6.90 7.01 -11.92
N ASN A 42 -6.11 8.08 -11.71
CA ASN A 42 -5.76 9.03 -12.77
C ASN A 42 -4.37 8.78 -13.37
N MET A 43 -3.63 7.78 -12.87
CA MET A 43 -2.31 7.39 -13.38
C MET A 43 -2.48 6.27 -14.42
N LYS A 44 -3.26 6.48 -15.48
CA LYS A 44 -3.58 5.41 -16.45
C LYS A 44 -2.53 5.20 -17.53
N ASP A 45 -1.86 6.26 -17.93
CA ASP A 45 -0.81 6.24 -18.95
C ASP A 45 0.59 6.46 -18.36
N SER A 46 1.60 6.39 -19.22
CA SER A 46 3.00 6.56 -18.81
C SER A 46 3.30 7.98 -18.34
N LEU A 47 2.67 9.00 -18.93
CA LEU A 47 2.89 10.40 -18.57
C LEU A 47 2.33 10.71 -17.18
N GLY A 48 1.12 10.25 -16.87
CA GLY A 48 0.52 10.39 -15.55
C GLY A 48 1.28 9.62 -14.48
N LEU A 49 1.75 8.40 -14.80
CA LEU A 49 2.62 7.64 -13.89
C LEU A 49 3.94 8.36 -13.63
N GLU A 50 4.62 8.84 -14.67
CA GLU A 50 5.89 9.53 -14.53
C GLU A 50 5.73 10.83 -13.71
N ALA A 51 4.69 11.62 -13.97
CA ALA A 51 4.39 12.82 -13.19
C ALA A 51 4.19 12.50 -11.70
N ALA A 52 3.45 11.43 -11.39
CA ALA A 52 3.25 10.98 -10.03
C ALA A 52 4.56 10.51 -9.39
N GLN A 53 5.37 9.72 -10.10
CA GLN A 53 6.67 9.25 -9.62
C GLN A 53 7.64 10.41 -9.34
N GLN A 54 7.71 11.41 -10.22
CA GLN A 54 8.53 12.60 -10.00
C GLN A 54 8.05 13.40 -8.78
N TRP A 55 6.74 13.53 -8.61
CA TRP A 55 6.17 14.17 -7.44
C TRP A 55 6.52 13.42 -6.15
N VAL A 56 6.45 12.08 -6.13
CA VAL A 56 6.87 11.28 -4.97
C VAL A 56 8.36 11.48 -4.65
N ARG A 57 9.24 11.56 -5.67
CA ARG A 57 10.66 11.90 -5.45
C ARG A 57 10.82 13.25 -4.76
N GLN A 58 10.12 14.28 -5.26
CA GLN A 58 10.16 15.62 -4.68
C GLN A 58 9.67 15.61 -3.23
N VAL A 59 8.51 14.99 -2.96
CA VAL A 59 7.94 14.91 -1.61
C VAL A 59 8.91 14.24 -0.64
N VAL A 60 9.53 13.12 -1.02
CA VAL A 60 10.50 12.42 -0.17
C VAL A 60 11.76 13.24 0.07
N ALA A 61 12.27 13.96 -0.94
CA ALA A 61 13.44 14.81 -0.81
C ALA A 61 13.20 16.01 0.11
N GLU A 62 12.02 16.63 0.01
CA GLU A 62 11.63 17.81 0.80
C GLU A 62 11.15 17.46 2.22
N ASN A 63 10.77 16.20 2.47
CA ASN A 63 10.22 15.75 3.75
C ASN A 63 10.96 14.52 4.31
N PRO A 64 12.23 14.63 4.73
CA PRO A 64 12.93 13.52 5.36
C PRO A 64 12.15 12.96 6.57
N ALA A 65 12.00 11.64 6.63
CA ALA A 65 11.31 10.95 7.72
C ALA A 65 11.88 9.53 7.92
N PRO A 66 11.94 9.04 9.18
CA PRO A 66 12.35 7.65 9.48
C PRO A 66 11.46 6.60 8.80
N TYR A 67 10.14 6.87 8.75
CA TYR A 67 9.19 6.04 8.03
C TYR A 67 8.59 6.81 6.86
N LYS A 68 8.60 6.18 5.69
CA LYS A 68 7.93 6.65 4.47
C LYS A 68 6.90 5.61 4.06
N VAL A 69 5.65 6.03 4.00
CA VAL A 69 4.50 5.19 3.67
C VAL A 69 3.83 5.73 2.43
N VAL A 70 3.65 4.88 1.42
CA VAL A 70 2.88 5.22 0.22
C VAL A 70 1.56 4.46 0.27
N CYS A 71 0.46 5.14 -0.04
CA CYS A 71 -0.88 4.57 -0.07
C CYS A 71 -1.54 4.81 -1.43
N GLU A 72 -2.24 3.81 -1.97
CA GLU A 72 -3.05 3.96 -3.18
C GLU A 72 -4.28 3.06 -3.17
N HIS A 73 -5.15 3.18 -4.18
CA HIS A 73 -6.39 2.40 -4.25
C HIS A 73 -6.17 0.98 -4.78
N TYR A 74 -5.69 0.83 -6.02
CA TYR A 74 -5.45 -0.48 -6.64
C TYR A 74 -4.35 -1.30 -5.96
N GLN A 75 -4.53 -2.61 -5.95
CA GLN A 75 -3.62 -3.60 -5.36
C GLN A 75 -2.20 -3.64 -5.96
N TRP A 76 -1.22 -4.05 -5.13
CA TRP A 76 0.15 -4.33 -5.55
C TRP A 76 0.26 -5.62 -6.37
N PHE A 77 -0.39 -6.67 -5.89
CA PHE A 77 -0.51 -7.99 -6.51
C PHE A 77 -1.99 -8.41 -6.46
N PHE A 78 -2.47 -9.14 -7.47
CA PHE A 78 -3.80 -9.74 -7.40
C PHE A 78 -3.78 -10.89 -6.38
N GLY A 79 -4.63 -10.81 -5.36
CA GLY A 79 -4.63 -11.81 -4.29
C GLY A 79 -5.10 -13.19 -4.73
N LYS A 80 -5.81 -13.33 -5.86
CA LYS A 80 -6.30 -14.64 -6.32
C LYS A 80 -5.17 -15.52 -6.87
N ASP A 81 -4.33 -14.98 -7.73
CA ASP A 81 -3.33 -15.71 -8.53
C ASP A 81 -1.90 -15.19 -8.35
N GLY A 82 -1.73 -14.05 -7.66
CA GLY A 82 -0.44 -13.45 -7.34
C GLY A 82 0.12 -12.60 -8.47
N LYS A 83 -0.65 -12.40 -9.55
CA LYS A 83 -0.22 -11.62 -10.70
C LYS A 83 0.18 -10.20 -10.29
N THR A 84 1.30 -9.73 -10.82
CA THR A 84 1.78 -8.37 -10.60
C THR A 84 0.76 -7.34 -11.07
N SER A 85 0.49 -6.33 -10.24
CA SER A 85 -0.33 -5.16 -10.59
C SER A 85 0.50 -3.90 -10.38
N GLN A 86 0.16 -3.08 -9.39
CA GLN A 86 0.86 -1.81 -9.16
C GLN A 86 2.30 -1.96 -8.69
N TYR A 87 2.67 -3.12 -8.13
CA TYR A 87 4.05 -3.43 -7.72
C TYR A 87 5.06 -3.13 -8.86
N GLY A 88 4.80 -3.62 -10.08
CA GLY A 88 5.70 -3.41 -11.21
C GLY A 88 5.82 -1.97 -11.70
N ARG A 89 4.90 -1.09 -11.27
CA ARG A 89 4.91 0.34 -11.62
C ARG A 89 5.69 1.18 -10.62
N TRP A 90 5.92 0.67 -9.41
CA TRP A 90 6.40 1.48 -8.29
C TRP A 90 7.63 0.91 -7.60
N SER A 91 7.88 -0.40 -7.65
CA SER A 91 8.90 -1.06 -6.83
C SER A 91 10.29 -0.49 -7.02
N ALA A 92 10.69 -0.18 -8.26
CA ALA A 92 12.01 0.41 -8.54
C ALA A 92 12.16 1.81 -7.90
N LEU A 93 11.10 2.63 -7.92
CA LEU A 93 11.12 3.93 -7.25
C LEU A 93 11.12 3.78 -5.73
N PHE A 94 10.37 2.81 -5.20
CA PHE A 94 10.31 2.56 -3.77
C PHE A 94 11.67 2.10 -3.23
N ASP A 95 12.39 1.28 -3.99
CA ASP A 95 13.78 0.90 -3.72
C ASP A 95 14.73 2.10 -3.77
N GLU A 96 14.59 2.98 -4.77
CA GLU A 96 15.36 4.23 -4.93
C GLU A 96 15.18 5.17 -3.72
N LEU A 97 13.93 5.35 -3.27
CA LEU A 97 13.56 6.32 -2.25
C LEU A 97 13.61 5.77 -0.82
N GLY A 98 13.79 4.46 -0.66
CA GLY A 98 13.73 3.79 0.64
C GLY A 98 12.35 3.90 1.27
N ILE A 99 11.29 3.62 0.51
CA ILE A 99 9.93 3.53 1.03
C ILE A 99 9.82 2.29 1.92
N ASN A 100 9.34 2.44 3.15
CA ASN A 100 9.32 1.33 4.12
C ASN A 100 8.06 0.47 3.97
N LEU A 101 6.92 1.11 3.67
CA LEU A 101 5.61 0.46 3.58
C LEU A 101 4.80 1.01 2.41
N ALA A 102 4.16 0.11 1.68
CA ALA A 102 3.23 0.41 0.59
C ALA A 102 1.86 -0.20 0.89
N LEU A 103 0.83 0.63 1.05
CA LEU A 103 -0.55 0.22 1.37
C LEU A 103 -1.47 0.36 0.15
N ALA A 104 -2.28 -0.65 -0.09
CA ALA A 104 -3.28 -0.68 -1.16
C ALA A 104 -4.62 -1.29 -0.71
N GLY A 105 -5.63 -1.27 -1.59
CA GLY A 105 -6.93 -1.89 -1.38
C GLY A 105 -7.49 -2.53 -2.67
N ASN A 106 -8.75 -2.18 -3.00
CA ASN A 106 -9.51 -2.56 -4.20
C ASN A 106 -9.85 -4.05 -4.40
N ASN A 107 -8.92 -4.99 -4.27
CA ASN A 107 -9.16 -6.39 -4.67
C ASN A 107 -9.87 -7.25 -3.58
N HIS A 108 -10.33 -6.65 -2.48
CA HIS A 108 -11.17 -7.27 -1.43
C HIS A 108 -10.67 -8.63 -0.90
N ILE A 109 -9.36 -8.72 -0.79
CA ILE A 109 -8.60 -9.82 -0.20
C ILE A 109 -7.39 -9.19 0.47
N TYR A 110 -7.00 -9.68 1.63
CA TYR A 110 -5.75 -9.28 2.24
C TYR A 110 -4.59 -9.94 1.50
N VAL A 111 -3.52 -9.18 1.25
CA VAL A 111 -2.26 -9.70 0.72
C VAL A 111 -1.12 -9.00 1.44
N SER A 112 -0.11 -9.74 1.90
CA SER A 112 1.12 -9.18 2.46
C SER A 112 2.36 -9.84 1.87
N THR A 113 3.45 -9.08 1.81
CA THR A 113 4.78 -9.56 1.45
C THR A 113 5.73 -9.37 2.65
N PRO A 114 6.87 -10.09 2.70
CA PRO A 114 8.04 -9.59 3.42
C PRO A 114 8.52 -8.27 2.79
N ALA A 115 9.53 -7.62 3.35
CA ALA A 115 10.15 -6.50 2.66
C ALA A 115 10.76 -7.00 1.34
N LEU A 116 10.48 -6.31 0.23
CA LEU A 116 11.02 -6.60 -1.08
C LEU A 116 12.00 -5.52 -1.49
N TYR A 117 13.15 -5.93 -2.03
CA TYR A 117 14.14 -5.04 -2.65
C TYR A 117 14.74 -5.75 -3.86
N ASP A 118 14.87 -5.05 -4.99
CA ASP A 118 15.38 -5.62 -6.25
C ASP A 118 14.64 -6.91 -6.65
N GLY A 119 13.31 -6.90 -6.48
CA GLY A 119 12.46 -8.04 -6.83
C GLY A 119 12.57 -9.26 -5.92
N LYS A 120 13.24 -9.16 -4.75
CA LYS A 120 13.50 -10.29 -3.86
C LYS A 120 13.10 -9.98 -2.44
N THR A 121 12.68 -11.01 -1.70
CA THR A 121 12.43 -10.93 -0.26
C THR A 121 13.73 -10.66 0.50
N THR A 122 13.67 -9.81 1.52
CA THR A 122 14.79 -9.52 2.42
C THR A 122 14.45 -9.94 3.84
N ASP A 123 15.40 -9.76 4.76
CA ASP A 123 15.21 -9.96 6.20
C ASP A 123 14.42 -8.83 6.90
N GLY A 124 13.95 -7.83 6.13
CA GLY A 124 13.23 -6.67 6.64
C GLY A 124 14.12 -5.45 6.90
N THR A 125 15.45 -5.59 6.91
CA THR A 125 16.35 -4.44 7.14
C THR A 125 16.44 -3.48 5.94
N LYS A 126 15.96 -3.92 4.78
CA LYS A 126 15.97 -3.16 3.53
C LYS A 126 14.78 -3.53 2.64
N GLY A 127 14.25 -2.55 1.93
CA GLY A 127 13.15 -2.73 0.99
C GLY A 127 11.79 -2.33 1.55
N THR A 128 10.75 -2.56 0.76
CA THR A 128 9.39 -2.12 1.04
C THR A 128 8.51 -3.32 1.39
N VAL A 129 7.74 -3.22 2.47
CA VAL A 129 6.66 -4.16 2.76
C VAL A 129 5.42 -3.72 1.98
N TYR A 130 4.84 -4.63 1.18
CA TYR A 130 3.63 -4.36 0.41
C TYR A 130 2.43 -5.02 1.08
N ILE A 131 1.41 -4.24 1.40
CA ILE A 131 0.17 -4.72 2.00
C ILE A 131 -1.01 -4.23 1.18
N GLN A 132 -1.83 -5.16 0.74
CA GLN A 132 -3.21 -4.91 0.34
C GLN A 132 -4.12 -5.18 1.53
N THR A 133 -4.88 -4.16 1.93
CA THR A 133 -5.84 -4.22 3.05
C THR A 133 -7.03 -5.14 2.76
N PRO A 134 -7.65 -5.75 3.78
CA PRO A 134 -8.84 -6.58 3.58
C PRO A 134 -10.04 -5.74 3.14
N SER A 135 -11.14 -6.40 2.75
CA SER A 135 -12.42 -5.69 2.62
C SER A 135 -12.97 -5.26 3.99
N SER A 136 -13.81 -4.23 4.00
CA SER A 136 -14.45 -3.69 5.21
C SER A 136 -15.96 -3.51 5.06
N ASP A 137 -16.53 -3.93 3.94
CA ASP A 137 -17.93 -3.71 3.57
C ASP A 137 -18.84 -4.94 3.78
N ASN A 138 -18.28 -6.08 4.20
CA ASN A 138 -18.99 -7.36 4.34
C ASN A 138 -19.58 -7.88 3.03
N GLU A 139 -19.02 -7.46 1.90
CA GLU A 139 -19.44 -7.87 0.57
C GLU A 139 -18.23 -7.98 -0.36
N ARG A 140 -18.46 -8.50 -1.58
CA ARG A 140 -17.51 -8.48 -2.70
C ARG A 140 -16.14 -9.10 -2.39
N GLY A 141 -16.01 -9.90 -1.34
CA GLY A 141 -14.75 -10.55 -0.99
C GLY A 141 -14.37 -11.60 -2.03
N VAL A 142 -13.06 -11.81 -2.18
CA VAL A 142 -12.56 -12.77 -3.18
C VAL A 142 -12.45 -14.15 -2.58
N GLU A 143 -13.12 -15.12 -3.21
CA GLU A 143 -12.93 -16.54 -2.94
C GLU A 143 -11.56 -16.99 -3.46
N TYR A 144 -10.82 -17.72 -2.62
CA TYR A 144 -9.55 -18.34 -2.97
C TYR A 144 -9.39 -19.66 -2.20
N ASP A 145 -8.56 -20.56 -2.72
CA ASP A 145 -8.15 -21.75 -1.98
C ASP A 145 -6.89 -21.43 -1.16
N PRO A 146 -6.96 -21.43 0.19
CA PRO A 146 -5.81 -21.13 1.03
C PRO A 146 -4.72 -22.20 0.99
N GLN A 147 -5.00 -23.39 0.44
CA GLN A 147 -4.02 -24.48 0.27
C GLN A 147 -3.41 -24.49 -1.13
N ALA A 148 -4.01 -23.79 -2.09
CA ALA A 148 -3.47 -23.73 -3.45
C ALA A 148 -2.28 -22.76 -3.52
N PRO A 149 -1.15 -23.18 -4.14
CA PRO A 149 -0.03 -22.27 -4.40
C PRO A 149 -0.46 -21.17 -5.36
N LEU A 150 0.23 -20.03 -5.29
CA LEU A 150 0.03 -18.95 -6.25
C LEU A 150 0.61 -19.32 -7.62
N ALA A 151 -0.04 -18.86 -8.69
CA ALA A 151 0.45 -19.06 -10.05
C ALA A 151 1.65 -18.15 -10.36
N GLU A 152 1.66 -16.94 -9.78
CA GLU A 152 2.72 -15.95 -9.91
C GLU A 152 3.13 -15.41 -8.54
N ASN A 153 4.40 -15.01 -8.38
CA ASN A 153 4.92 -14.36 -7.18
C ASN A 153 4.68 -15.09 -5.85
N ASP A 154 4.53 -16.42 -5.88
CA ASP A 154 4.46 -17.28 -4.68
C ASP A 154 5.69 -17.11 -3.78
N ASP A 155 6.83 -16.75 -4.38
CA ASP A 155 8.09 -16.45 -3.68
C ASP A 155 8.09 -15.10 -2.95
N LYS A 156 7.15 -14.19 -3.26
CA LYS A 156 7.09 -12.82 -2.70
C LYS A 156 5.91 -12.63 -1.75
N ILE A 157 4.80 -13.31 -1.99
CA ILE A 157 3.59 -13.17 -1.19
C ILE A 157 3.69 -14.07 0.05
N LYS A 158 3.73 -13.44 1.22
CA LYS A 158 3.83 -14.10 2.52
C LYS A 158 2.51 -14.72 2.95
N PHE A 159 1.43 -13.94 2.82
CA PHE A 159 0.13 -14.31 3.35
C PHE A 159 -0.99 -13.69 2.55
N ARG A 160 -2.11 -14.42 2.46
CA ARG A 160 -3.35 -13.98 1.83
C ARG A 160 -4.52 -14.39 2.71
N TRP A 161 -5.54 -13.53 2.81
CA TRP A 161 -6.71 -13.84 3.61
C TRP A 161 -8.01 -13.18 3.12
N SER A 162 -9.09 -13.96 3.13
CA SER A 162 -10.45 -13.57 2.79
C SER A 162 -11.40 -14.57 3.48
N GLU A 163 -12.59 -14.12 3.88
CA GLU A 163 -13.69 -14.96 4.37
C GLU A 163 -14.63 -15.39 3.23
N GLY A 164 -14.18 -15.25 1.98
CA GLY A 164 -14.99 -15.47 0.79
C GLY A 164 -15.81 -14.23 0.43
N GLY A 165 -17.00 -14.42 -0.15
CA GLY A 165 -17.83 -13.33 -0.67
C GLY A 165 -18.17 -12.20 0.32
N ASN A 166 -18.11 -12.45 1.63
CA ASN A 166 -18.52 -11.50 2.67
C ASN A 166 -17.36 -11.00 3.55
N THR A 167 -16.13 -10.94 3.04
CA THR A 167 -14.95 -10.56 3.83
C THR A 167 -15.09 -9.25 4.61
N VAL A 168 -14.75 -9.28 5.90
CA VAL A 168 -14.55 -8.10 6.75
C VAL A 168 -13.30 -8.28 7.58
N GLY A 169 -12.35 -7.37 7.39
CA GLY A 169 -11.18 -7.27 8.26
C GLY A 169 -10.84 -5.82 8.55
N ALA A 170 -9.93 -5.65 9.51
CA ALA A 170 -9.35 -4.37 9.84
C ALA A 170 -7.83 -4.50 9.95
N MET A 171 -7.15 -3.38 9.78
CA MET A 171 -5.72 -3.28 10.02
C MET A 171 -5.49 -2.36 11.21
N HIS A 172 -4.62 -2.77 12.13
CA HIS A 172 -4.14 -1.90 13.20
C HIS A 172 -2.63 -1.69 13.06
N MET A 173 -2.20 -0.43 13.07
CA MET A 173 -0.81 -0.02 12.93
C MET A 173 -0.32 0.64 14.21
N LYS A 174 0.77 0.13 14.77
CA LYS A 174 1.50 0.74 15.90
C LYS A 174 2.88 1.16 15.43
N VAL A 175 3.25 2.42 15.65
CA VAL A 175 4.56 2.97 15.27
C VAL A 175 5.36 3.31 16.53
N THR A 176 6.64 2.96 16.50
CA THR A 176 7.65 3.27 17.52
C THR A 176 8.94 3.71 16.82
N PRO A 177 9.91 4.32 17.51
CA PRO A 177 11.21 4.62 16.90
C PRO A 177 11.96 3.39 16.37
N GLU A 178 11.68 2.19 16.91
CA GLU A 178 12.38 0.96 16.53
C GLU A 178 11.71 0.24 15.36
N LYS A 179 10.37 0.21 15.33
CA LYS A 179 9.59 -0.46 14.28
C LYS A 179 8.15 0.03 14.19
N MET A 180 7.57 -0.16 13.02
CA MET A 180 6.13 -0.18 12.79
C MET A 180 5.63 -1.62 12.77
N THR A 181 4.56 -1.90 13.52
CA THR A 181 3.89 -3.20 13.58
C THR A 181 2.49 -3.07 13.02
N LEU A 182 2.18 -3.83 11.97
CA LEU A 182 0.85 -3.92 11.39
C LEU A 182 0.24 -5.28 11.67
N VAL A 183 -0.98 -5.31 12.17
CA VAL A 183 -1.74 -6.56 12.38
C VAL A 183 -2.99 -6.58 11.53
N LEU A 184 -3.25 -7.72 10.89
CA LEU A 184 -4.55 -8.03 10.30
C LEU A 184 -5.46 -8.59 11.39
N LEU A 185 -6.65 -8.01 11.51
CA LEU A 185 -7.72 -8.45 12.38
C LEU A 185 -8.88 -8.98 11.55
N ASP A 186 -9.44 -10.13 11.93
CA ASP A 186 -10.74 -10.56 11.42
C ASP A 186 -11.88 -9.76 12.05
N ARG A 187 -13.13 -10.01 11.62
CA ARG A 187 -14.33 -9.35 12.16
C ARG A 187 -14.57 -9.56 13.66
N TYR A 188 -13.91 -10.54 14.27
CA TYR A 188 -14.00 -10.86 15.69
C TYR A 188 -12.83 -10.28 16.50
N GLY A 189 -11.89 -9.58 15.83
CA GLY A 189 -10.71 -9.01 16.44
C GLY A 189 -9.58 -10.02 16.67
N ASN A 190 -9.63 -11.21 16.07
CA ASN A 190 -8.51 -12.15 16.13
C ASN A 190 -7.40 -11.69 15.19
N VAL A 191 -6.15 -11.78 15.65
CA VAL A 191 -4.98 -11.49 14.82
C VAL A 191 -4.70 -12.66 13.89
N LEU A 192 -4.69 -12.40 12.59
CA LEU A 192 -4.43 -13.41 11.55
C LEU A 192 -3.04 -13.28 10.91
N ASP A 193 -2.50 -12.07 10.82
CA ASP A 193 -1.15 -11.80 10.31
C ASP A 193 -0.51 -10.63 11.07
N THR A 194 0.81 -10.65 11.17
CA THR A 194 1.62 -9.56 11.74
C THR A 194 2.79 -9.24 10.80
N ASN A 195 2.99 -7.95 10.53
CA ASN A 195 4.06 -7.43 9.69
C ASN A 195 4.89 -6.43 10.48
N TYR A 196 6.21 -6.49 10.30
CA TYR A 196 7.16 -5.57 10.91
C TYR A 196 7.85 -4.76 9.82
N VAL A 197 7.88 -3.45 10.01
CA VAL A 197 8.51 -2.49 9.12
C VAL A 197 9.53 -1.70 9.92
N TYR A 198 10.78 -1.67 9.46
CA TYR A 198 11.87 -0.99 10.14
C TYR A 198 12.14 0.38 9.53
N PRO A 199 12.56 1.38 10.33
CA PRO A 199 12.81 2.72 9.84
C PRO A 199 14.06 2.74 8.96
N THR A 200 14.10 3.69 8.03
CA THR A 200 15.32 3.97 7.28
C THR A 200 16.32 4.63 8.22
N ARG A 201 17.54 4.06 8.29
CA ARG A 201 18.66 4.61 9.08
C ARG A 201 19.34 5.76 8.35
#